data_AF-A0A7C5M0P4-F1
#
_entry.id   AF-A0A7C5M0P4-F1
#
_cell.length_a   1.000
_cell.length_b   1.000
_cell.length_c   1.000
_cell.angle_alpha   90.00
_cell.angle_beta   90.00
_cell.angle_gamma   90.00
#
_symmetry.space_group_name_H-M   'P 1'
#
loop_
_entity.id
_entity.type
_entity.pdbx_description
1 polymer ?
#
loop_
_entity_poly.entity_id
_entity_poly.type
_entity_poly.pdbx_seq_one_letter_code
_entity_poly.pdbx_strand_id
1 'polypeptide(L)' 'MANEIQKLGRLKTRAEFLYVRDGKYAARKSVVIQSRKAKDRKTGISVGFTATKKIGNAVIRNRAKRRLRECARQF' A
#
# COMPACT_ATOMS: atom_id res chain seq x y z
N MET A 1 6.28 26.58 -6.47
CA MET A 1 5.24 26.05 -5.55
C MET A 1 5.79 24.77 -4.96
N ALA A 2 6.13 24.80 -3.67
CA ALA A 2 7.00 23.82 -3.02
C ALA A 2 6.50 22.37 -3.20
N ASN A 3 7.37 21.54 -3.76
CA ASN A 3 7.22 20.08 -3.78
C ASN A 3 7.50 19.58 -2.35
N GLU A 4 6.56 19.80 -1.43
CA GLU A 4 6.52 19.03 -0.20
C GLU A 4 6.27 17.59 -0.63
N ILE A 5 7.34 16.80 -0.68
CA ILE A 5 7.25 15.34 -0.73
C ILE A 5 6.46 14.95 0.53
N GLN A 6 5.13 14.89 0.43
CA GLN A 6 4.27 14.48 1.52
C GLN A 6 4.61 13.02 1.79
N LYS A 7 5.49 12.80 2.76
CA LYS A 7 5.98 11.49 3.15
C LYS A 7 4.78 10.58 3.38
N LEU A 8 4.63 9.57 2.53
CA LEU A 8 3.53 8.62 2.66
C LEU A 8 3.54 7.98 4.06
N GLY A 9 2.36 7.97 4.67
CA GLY A 9 2.12 7.22 5.88
C GLY A 9 2.21 5.71 5.64
N ARG A 10 2.35 4.93 6.70
CA ARG A 10 2.38 3.45 6.62
C ARG A 10 1.18 2.87 7.36
N LEU A 11 0.48 1.93 6.73
CA LEU A 11 -0.48 1.07 7.44
C LEU A 11 0.32 0.04 8.26
N LYS A 12 0.08 -0.02 9.57
CA LYS A 12 0.82 -0.86 10.53
C LYS A 12 -0.04 -1.98 11.08
N THR A 13 -1.31 -1.69 11.37
CA THR A 13 -2.20 -2.59 12.11
C THR A 13 -3.14 -3.33 11.18
N ARG A 14 -3.53 -4.55 11.56
CA ARG A 14 -4.46 -5.36 10.77
C ARG A 14 -5.82 -4.65 10.55
N ALA A 15 -6.30 -3.89 11.54
CA ALA A 15 -7.55 -3.13 11.45
C ALA A 15 -7.52 -2.11 10.30
N GLU A 16 -6.41 -1.41 10.11
CA GLU A 16 -6.23 -0.49 8.99
C GLU A 16 -6.29 -1.20 7.63
N PHE A 17 -5.66 -2.38 7.51
CA PHE A 17 -5.72 -3.16 6.26
C PHE A 17 -7.13 -3.66 5.95
N LEU A 18 -7.88 -4.12 6.97
CA LEU A 18 -9.28 -4.50 6.77
C LEU A 18 -10.15 -3.30 6.40
N TYR A 19 -9.96 -2.15 7.04
CA TYR A 19 -10.70 -0.95 6.73
C TYR A 19 -10.56 -0.55 5.26
N VAL A 20 -9.35 -0.61 4.72
CA VAL A 20 -9.05 -0.29 3.31
C VAL A 20 -9.56 -1.37 2.35
N ARG A 21 -9.60 -2.63 2.77
CA ARG A 21 -10.08 -3.76 1.97
C ARG A 21 -11.51 -3.56 1.48
N ASP A 22 -12.38 -3.02 2.33
CA ASP A 22 -13.79 -2.79 2.03
C ASP A 22 -14.02 -1.49 1.22
N GLY A 23 -12.98 -1.00 0.52
CA GLY A 23 -13.01 0.21 -0.31
C GLY A 23 -13.06 -0.10 -1.82
N LYS A 24 -12.57 0.85 -2.63
CA LYS A 24 -12.39 0.66 -4.07
C LYS A 24 -11.35 -0.43 -4.34
N TYR A 25 -11.68 -1.32 -5.26
CA TYR A 25 -10.87 -2.46 -5.64
C TYR A 25 -10.45 -2.35 -7.12
N ALA A 26 -9.17 -2.59 -7.41
CA ALA A 26 -8.66 -2.70 -8.77
C ALA A 26 -7.62 -3.81 -8.88
N ALA A 27 -7.91 -4.82 -9.70
CA ALA A 27 -6.95 -5.86 -10.05
C ALA A 27 -6.19 -5.48 -11.34
N ARG A 28 -4.87 -5.63 -11.31
CA ARG A 28 -3.97 -5.52 -12.46
C ARG A 28 -3.15 -6.81 -12.56
N LYS A 29 -2.48 -7.01 -13.68
CA LYS A 29 -1.73 -8.25 -13.98
C LYS A 29 -0.75 -8.67 -12.87
N SER A 30 -0.09 -7.70 -12.23
CA SER A 30 0.96 -7.96 -11.22
C SER A 30 0.58 -7.55 -9.79
N VAL A 31 -0.47 -6.75 -9.61
CA VAL A 31 -0.82 -6.13 -8.33
C VAL A 31 -2.32 -5.98 -8.18
N VAL A 32 -2.78 -6.12 -6.94
CA VAL A 32 -4.15 -5.75 -6.54
C VAL A 32 -4.06 -4.53 -5.66
N ILE A 33 -4.84 -3.51 -5.99
CA ILE A 33 -4.90 -2.24 -5.28
C ILE A 33 -6.26 -2.13 -4.61
N GLN A 34 -6.23 -1.81 -3.33
CA GLN A 34 -7.41 -1.52 -2.54
C GLN A 34 -7.21 -0.15 -1.90
N SER A 35 -8.22 0.71 -1.99
CA SER A 35 -8.13 2.09 -1.53
C SER A 35 -9.44 2.56 -0.95
N ARG A 36 -9.37 3.35 0.12
CA ARG A 36 -10.55 3.92 0.77
C ARG A 36 -10.21 5.34 1.22
N LYS A 37 -11.16 6.27 1.05
CA LYS A 37 -11.04 7.62 1.61
C LYS A 37 -11.10 7.50 3.13
N ALA A 38 -10.07 7.97 3.82
CA ALA A 38 -10.07 8.03 5.27
C ALA A 38 -11.08 9.09 5.73
N LYS A 39 -11.90 8.75 6.74
CA LYS A 39 -12.94 9.65 7.27
C LYS A 39 -12.33 10.84 8.01
N ASP A 40 -11.36 10.58 8.90
CA ASP A 40 -10.84 11.59 9.84
C ASP A 40 -9.47 12.14 9.44
N ARG A 41 -9.00 11.83 8.23
CA ARG A 41 -7.68 12.27 7.77
C ARG A 41 -7.81 13.52 6.93
N LYS A 42 -7.30 14.64 7.47
CA LYS A 42 -7.29 15.94 6.80
C LYS A 42 -6.32 16.01 5.62
N THR A 43 -5.16 15.35 5.70
CA THR A 43 -4.13 15.37 4.63
C THR A 43 -3.32 14.05 4.56
N GLY A 44 -2.77 13.77 3.37
CA GLY A 44 -1.81 12.69 3.14
C GLY A 44 -2.38 11.28 2.87
N ILE A 45 -1.58 10.44 2.23
CA ILE A 45 -1.93 9.04 1.87
C ILE A 45 -1.12 8.08 2.75
N SER A 46 -1.73 6.97 3.18
CA SER A 46 -1.02 5.87 3.83
C SER A 46 -1.06 4.63 2.95
N VAL A 47 0.07 3.93 2.87
CA VAL A 47 0.20 2.72 2.06
C VAL A 47 0.62 1.52 2.90
N GLY A 48 0.17 0.34 2.49
CA GLY A 48 0.53 -0.94 3.10
C GLY A 48 0.65 -2.01 2.04
N PHE A 49 1.57 -2.95 2.22
CA PHE A 49 1.88 -3.99 1.23
C PHE A 49 1.76 -5.37 1.85
N THR A 50 0.95 -6.22 1.23
CA THR A 50 0.82 -7.64 1.55
C THR A 50 1.40 -8.47 0.41
N ALA A 51 1.81 -9.70 0.72
CA ALA A 51 2.30 -10.66 -0.27
C ALA A 51 1.76 -12.03 0.11
N THR A 52 1.05 -12.69 -0.82
CA THR A 52 0.44 -13.99 -0.57
C THR A 52 1.51 -15.07 -0.47
N LYS A 53 1.22 -16.19 0.18
CA LYS A 53 2.11 -17.37 0.14
C LYS A 53 2.18 -18.00 -1.27
N LYS A 54 1.18 -17.73 -2.12
CA LYS A 54 1.07 -18.29 -3.48
C LYS A 54 2.19 -17.85 -4.43
N ILE A 55 2.78 -16.67 -4.23
CA ILE A 55 3.85 -16.17 -5.11
C ILE A 55 5.21 -16.81 -4.83
N GLY A 56 5.33 -17.67 -3.81
CA GLY A 56 6.54 -18.43 -3.51
C GLY A 56 7.11 -18.17 -2.11
N ASN A 57 8.41 -18.44 -1.96
CA ASN A 57 9.11 -18.45 -0.68
C ASN A 57 9.28 -17.04 -0.06
N ALA A 58 9.90 -16.97 1.12
CA ALA A 58 10.14 -15.71 1.82
C ALA A 58 10.95 -14.69 1.00
N VAL A 59 11.92 -15.15 0.20
CA VAL A 59 12.77 -14.28 -0.63
C VAL A 59 11.94 -13.61 -1.73
N ILE A 60 11.10 -14.36 -2.44
CA ILE A 60 10.24 -13.82 -3.52
C ILE A 60 9.23 -12.82 -2.92
N ARG A 61 8.60 -13.16 -1.79
CA ARG A 61 7.66 -12.24 -1.11
C ARG A 61 8.33 -10.96 -0.63
N ASN A 62 9.55 -11.05 -0.10
CA ASN A 62 10.29 -9.88 0.34
C ASN A 62 10.74 -9.00 -0.83
N ARG A 63 11.15 -9.61 -1.95
CA ARG A 63 11.47 -8.89 -3.19
C ARG A 63 10.26 -8.12 -3.72
N ALA A 64 9.08 -8.75 -3.79
CA ALA A 64 7.84 -8.10 -4.19
C ALA A 64 7.52 -6.88 -3.31
N LYS A 65 7.51 -7.05 -1.97
CA LYS A 65 7.29 -5.93 -1.04
C LYS A 65 8.36 -4.84 -1.14
N ARG A 66 9.63 -5.18 -1.41
CA ARG A 66 10.71 -4.20 -1.60
C ARG A 66 10.47 -3.34 -2.83
N ARG A 67 10.09 -3.95 -3.96
CA ARG A 67 9.75 -3.22 -5.20
C ARG A 67 8.58 -2.28 -4.99
N LEU A 68 7.48 -2.76 -4.38
CA LEU A 68 6.30 -1.91 -4.14
C LEU A 68 6.60 -0.72 -3.20
N ARG A 69 7.42 -0.92 -2.16
CA ARG A 69 7.86 0.17 -1.28
C ARG A 69 8.81 1.16 -1.96
N GLU A 70 9.53 0.72 -2.96
CA GLU A 70 10.38 1.60 -3.75
C GLU A 70 9.49 2.44 -4.66
N CYS A 71 8.58 1.82 -5.43
CA CYS A 71 7.68 2.57 -6.30
C CYS A 71 6.90 3.64 -5.52
N ALA A 72 6.38 3.29 -4.35
CA ALA A 72 5.67 4.25 -3.50
C ALA A 72 6.56 5.36 -2.90
N ARG A 73 7.89 5.23 -2.91
CA ARG A 73 8.80 6.30 -2.48
C ARG A 73 9.13 7.28 -3.61
N GLN A 74 8.93 6.88 -4.86
CA GLN A 74 9.17 7.74 -6.03
C GLN A 74 8.03 8.74 -6.29
N PHE A 75 6.88 8.55 -5.63
CA PHE A 75 5.70 9.42 -5.68
C PHE A 75 5.48 10.07 -4.32
#